data_AF-A0A7R9H5M3-F1
#
_entry.id   AF-A0A7R9H5M3-F1
#
_cell.length_a   1.000
_cell.length_b   1.000
_cell.length_c   1.000
_cell.angle_alpha   90.00
_cell.angle_beta   90.00
_cell.angle_gamma   90.00
#
_symmetry.space_group_name_H-M   'P 1'
#
loop_
_entity.id
_entity.type
_entity.pdbx_description
1 polymer ?
#
loop_
_entity_poly.entity_id
_entity_poly.type
_entity_poly.pdbx_seq_one_letter_code
_entity_poly.pdbx_strand_id
1 'polypeptide(L)'
;MAESNNRKIEESKVSSTDGARLVTTDQSNELRVYRAPLWDLETTIIHTHRRFQYLTPIKAAWHPLEDIIVVGRYADANIPQFSKPHIIDMFDAASGNLVYEMSNPEHKGIAVLNKFNSTGDMMASGIGYSIAIMKPSPMLNSNSHFSQNKKRLKRTSDKSIPCAPRPKNAK
;
A
#
# COMPACT_ATOMS: atom_id res chain seq x y z
N MET A 1 26.41 -18.97 -7.01
CA MET A 1 25.58 -19.78 -7.91
C MET A 1 24.16 -19.55 -7.42
N ALA A 2 23.42 -18.63 -8.05
CA ALA A 2 22.13 -18.17 -7.53
C ALA A 2 21.16 -19.36 -7.45
N GLU A 3 20.70 -19.67 -6.24
CA GLU A 3 19.72 -20.71 -5.98
C GLU A 3 18.47 -20.42 -6.83
N SER A 4 18.18 -21.30 -7.80
CA SER A 4 17.05 -21.08 -8.70
C SER A 4 15.76 -21.31 -7.92
N ASN A 5 14.99 -20.25 -7.70
CA ASN A 5 13.69 -20.38 -7.06
C ASN A 5 12.71 -21.09 -7.98
N ASN A 6 12.10 -22.18 -7.49
CA ASN A 6 11.03 -22.89 -8.21
C ASN A 6 9.67 -22.17 -8.11
N ARG A 7 9.65 -20.89 -7.70
CA ARG A 7 8.44 -20.07 -7.57
C ARG A 7 8.35 -19.06 -8.69
N LYS A 8 7.15 -18.88 -9.22
CA LYS A 8 6.89 -17.94 -10.31
C LYS A 8 7.07 -16.50 -9.81
N ILE A 9 7.88 -15.74 -10.54
CA ILE A 9 8.18 -14.32 -10.28
C ILE A 9 7.18 -13.46 -11.05
N GLU A 10 6.60 -12.45 -10.38
CA GLU A 10 5.72 -11.45 -11.02
C GLU A 10 6.51 -10.28 -11.60
N GLU A 11 7.48 -9.76 -10.85
CA GLU A 11 8.28 -8.62 -11.28
C GLU A 11 9.64 -8.60 -10.57
N SER A 12 10.61 -7.95 -11.21
CA SER A 12 11.88 -7.57 -10.61
C SER A 12 12.16 -6.08 -10.82
N LYS A 13 12.77 -5.44 -9.81
CA LYS A 13 13.14 -4.01 -9.85
C LYS A 13 14.52 -3.80 -9.25
N VAL A 14 15.34 -3.02 -9.94
CA VAL A 14 16.66 -2.59 -9.45
C VAL A 14 16.49 -1.37 -8.54
N SER A 15 17.28 -1.27 -7.46
CA SER A 15 17.31 -0.11 -6.57
C SER A 15 17.70 1.14 -7.35
N SER A 16 16.99 2.23 -7.07
CA SER A 16 17.29 3.54 -7.68
C SER A 16 18.43 4.27 -6.97
N THR A 17 18.81 3.83 -5.76
CA THR A 17 19.86 4.45 -4.94
C THR A 17 21.25 4.21 -5.54
N ASP A 18 21.61 2.94 -5.74
CA ASP A 18 22.96 2.52 -6.13
C ASP A 18 22.99 1.59 -7.35
N GLY A 19 21.83 1.12 -7.81
CA GLY A 19 21.74 0.14 -8.89
C GLY A 19 22.28 -1.25 -8.55
N ALA A 20 22.69 -1.49 -7.30
CA ALA A 20 23.40 -2.70 -6.88
C ALA A 20 22.50 -3.71 -6.16
N ARG A 21 21.24 -3.36 -5.89
CA ARG A 21 20.23 -4.27 -5.34
C ARG A 21 19.10 -4.55 -6.32
N LEU A 22 18.61 -5.78 -6.34
CA LEU A 22 17.45 -6.20 -7.13
C LEU A 22 16.43 -6.83 -6.18
N VAL A 23 15.22 -6.27 -6.15
CA VAL A 23 14.08 -6.92 -5.48
C VAL A 23 13.28 -7.72 -6.50
N THR A 24 12.90 -8.94 -6.14
CA THR A 24 11.95 -9.75 -6.89
C THR A 24 10.70 -10.01 -6.05
N THR A 25 9.53 -9.89 -6.65
CA THR A 25 8.24 -10.22 -6.03
C THR A 25 7.74 -11.54 -6.60
N ASP A 26 7.47 -12.53 -5.74
CA ASP A 26 6.89 -13.81 -6.15
C ASP A 26 5.35 -13.76 -6.25
N GLN A 27 4.72 -14.86 -6.67
CA GLN A 27 3.26 -14.98 -6.75
C GLN A 27 2.58 -15.40 -5.43
N SER A 28 3.36 -15.63 -4.38
CA SER A 28 2.92 -16.24 -3.14
C SER A 28 3.08 -15.25 -1.99
N ASN A 29 4.26 -15.24 -1.36
CA ASN A 29 4.49 -14.53 -0.11
C ASN A 29 5.95 -14.15 0.15
N GLU A 30 6.81 -14.14 -0.86
CA GLU A 30 8.23 -13.83 -0.69
C GLU A 30 8.65 -12.66 -1.58
N LEU A 31 9.26 -11.67 -0.93
CA LEU A 31 10.14 -10.73 -1.61
C LEU A 31 11.57 -11.18 -1.37
N ARG A 32 12.39 -11.17 -2.41
CA ARG A 32 13.82 -11.50 -2.31
C ARG A 32 14.64 -10.33 -2.79
N VAL A 33 15.70 -10.02 -2.05
CA VAL A 33 16.67 -8.99 -2.37
C VAL A 33 17.98 -9.66 -2.73
N TYR A 34 18.47 -9.35 -3.91
CA TYR A 34 19.76 -9.81 -4.43
C TYR A 34 20.72 -8.65 -4.53
N ARG A 35 22.01 -8.91 -4.35
CA ARG A 35 23.05 -7.87 -4.38
C ARG A 35 24.15 -8.14 -5.38
N ALA A 36 24.46 -7.13 -6.19
CA ALA A 36 25.56 -7.09 -7.13
C ALA A 36 26.93 -7.13 -6.40
N PRO A 37 28.03 -7.52 -7.08
CA PRO A 37 28.09 -7.90 -8.50
C PRO A 37 27.71 -9.36 -8.77
N LEU A 38 27.73 -10.21 -7.74
CA LEU A 38 27.48 -11.65 -7.89
C LEU A 38 25.99 -12.01 -7.97
N TRP A 39 25.11 -11.08 -7.57
CA TRP A 39 23.66 -11.28 -7.49
C TRP A 39 23.28 -12.45 -6.58
N ASP A 40 24.00 -12.59 -5.47
CA ASP A 40 23.67 -13.53 -4.42
C ASP A 40 22.47 -13.02 -3.60
N LEU A 41 21.71 -13.95 -3.03
CA LEU A 41 20.56 -13.65 -2.18
C LEU A 41 21.05 -12.96 -0.91
N GLU A 42 20.73 -11.68 -0.75
CA GLU A 42 21.08 -10.88 0.44
C GLU A 42 20.03 -11.06 1.54
N THR A 43 18.74 -11.00 1.19
CA THR A 43 17.65 -11.05 2.18
C THR A 43 16.37 -11.62 1.58
N THR A 44 15.61 -12.37 2.39
CA THR A 44 14.25 -12.83 2.05
C THR A 44 13.26 -12.24 3.04
N ILE A 45 12.21 -11.59 2.53
CA ILE A 45 11.15 -10.95 3.30
C ILE A 45 9.87 -11.73 3.08
N ILE A 46 9.31 -12.26 4.17
CA ILE A 46 8.00 -12.90 4.13
C ILE A 46 6.93 -11.80 4.20
N HIS A 47 6.14 -11.67 3.15
CA HIS A 47 5.13 -10.63 3.04
C HIS A 47 3.90 -11.18 2.31
N THR A 48 2.69 -10.82 2.74
CA THR A 48 1.46 -11.36 2.14
C THR A 48 1.07 -10.60 0.87
N HIS A 49 1.27 -11.22 -0.30
CA HIS A 49 0.97 -10.60 -1.59
C HIS A 49 0.50 -11.59 -2.67
N ARG A 50 -0.24 -12.63 -2.24
CA ARG A 50 -0.67 -13.72 -3.11
C ARG A 50 -1.36 -13.25 -4.39
N ARG A 51 -1.11 -13.96 -5.48
CA ARG A 51 -1.80 -13.75 -6.76
C ARG A 51 -3.28 -14.13 -6.64
N PHE A 52 -4.16 -13.30 -7.20
CA PHE A 52 -5.60 -13.57 -7.31
C PHE A 52 -6.10 -13.19 -8.71
N GLN A 53 -7.01 -13.99 -9.29
CA GLN A 53 -7.36 -13.91 -10.72
C GLN A 53 -7.94 -12.55 -11.16
N TYR A 54 -8.62 -11.83 -10.25
CA TYR A 54 -9.25 -10.54 -10.52
C TYR A 54 -8.54 -9.35 -9.87
N LEU A 55 -7.36 -9.57 -9.28
CA LEU A 55 -6.54 -8.51 -8.68
C LEU A 55 -5.36 -8.24 -9.60
N THR A 56 -4.99 -6.98 -9.84
CA THR A 56 -3.70 -6.65 -10.45
C THR A 56 -2.59 -7.26 -9.60
N PRO A 57 -1.54 -7.90 -10.17
CA PRO A 57 -0.47 -8.47 -9.35
C PRO A 57 0.12 -7.39 -8.43
N ILE A 58 0.23 -7.70 -7.15
CA ILE A 58 0.89 -6.82 -6.19
C ILE A 58 2.37 -6.81 -6.53
N LYS A 59 2.95 -5.62 -6.60
CA LYS A 59 4.34 -5.42 -7.03
C LYS A 59 5.08 -4.56 -6.01
N ALA A 60 6.26 -5.01 -5.62
CA ALA A 60 7.15 -4.21 -4.80
C ALA A 60 7.83 -3.12 -5.64
N ALA A 61 8.09 -1.98 -5.02
CA ALA A 61 8.82 -0.87 -5.62
C ALA A 61 9.86 -0.32 -4.64
N TRP A 62 10.89 0.31 -5.17
CA TRP A 62 11.91 0.99 -4.38
C TRP A 62 11.48 2.42 -4.05
N HIS A 63 11.88 2.89 -2.88
CA HIS A 63 12.01 4.31 -2.62
C HIS A 63 13.14 4.89 -3.51
N PRO A 64 12.98 6.09 -4.09
CA PRO A 64 13.94 6.64 -5.05
C PRO A 64 15.30 7.02 -4.44
N LEU A 65 15.33 7.35 -3.15
CA LEU A 65 16.50 7.90 -2.45
C LEU A 65 17.06 6.96 -1.37
N GLU A 66 16.32 5.91 -1.03
CA GLU A 66 16.67 5.02 0.07
C GLU A 66 16.42 3.57 -0.34
N ASP A 67 17.14 2.63 0.26
CA ASP A 67 16.95 1.20 0.03
C ASP A 67 15.76 0.64 0.83
N ILE A 68 14.63 1.32 0.72
CA ILE A 68 13.36 0.91 1.29
C ILE A 68 12.50 0.31 0.19
N ILE A 69 11.98 -0.87 0.46
CA ILE A 69 11.05 -1.59 -0.41
C ILE A 69 9.64 -1.31 0.07
N VAL A 70 8.76 -0.93 -0.85
CA VAL A 70 7.36 -0.66 -0.57
C VAL A 70 6.47 -1.63 -1.33
N VAL A 71 5.55 -2.25 -0.62
CA VAL A 71 4.67 -3.30 -1.14
C VAL A 71 3.29 -3.17 -0.51
N GLY A 72 2.25 -3.48 -1.26
CA GLY A 72 0.89 -3.44 -0.72
C GLY A 72 0.50 -4.77 -0.10
N ARG A 73 -0.21 -4.73 1.03
CA ARG A 73 -0.53 -5.93 1.82
C ARG A 73 -1.81 -6.59 1.35
N TYR A 74 -1.77 -7.91 1.16
CA TYR A 74 -2.95 -8.75 1.04
C TYR A 74 -3.21 -9.42 2.39
N ALA A 75 -4.16 -8.92 3.19
CA ALA A 75 -4.41 -9.48 4.52
C ALA A 75 -4.69 -10.99 4.46
N ASP A 76 -3.94 -11.77 5.24
CA ASP A 76 -4.09 -13.22 5.35
C ASP A 76 -4.31 -13.59 6.82
N ALA A 77 -5.46 -14.19 7.12
CA ALA A 77 -5.82 -14.61 8.47
C ALA A 77 -4.90 -15.72 9.00
N ASN A 78 -4.21 -16.45 8.10
CA ASN A 78 -3.30 -17.51 8.49
C ASN A 78 -1.96 -17.00 9.02
N ILE A 79 -1.61 -15.73 8.75
CA ILE A 79 -0.34 -15.13 9.18
C ILE A 79 -0.64 -13.99 10.16
N PRO A 80 -0.46 -14.19 11.48
CA PRO A 80 -0.88 -13.23 12.50
C PRO A 80 -0.33 -11.81 12.30
N GLN A 81 0.91 -11.68 11.84
CA GLN A 81 1.55 -10.38 11.54
C GLN A 81 0.79 -9.58 10.47
N PHE A 82 0.20 -10.27 9.49
CA PHE A 82 -0.49 -9.67 8.35
C PHE A 82 -2.01 -9.81 8.43
N SER A 83 -2.54 -10.11 9.62
CA SER A 83 -3.98 -10.25 9.88
C SER A 83 -4.73 -8.91 9.92
N LYS A 84 -4.02 -7.82 10.22
CA LYS A 84 -4.59 -6.48 10.28
C LYS A 84 -4.74 -5.87 8.89
N PRO A 85 -5.80 -5.06 8.65
CA PRO A 85 -6.08 -4.45 7.34
C PRO A 85 -5.20 -3.20 7.10
N HIS A 86 -3.88 -3.38 7.11
CA HIS A 86 -2.95 -2.39 6.58
C HIS A 86 -2.98 -2.45 5.05
N ILE A 87 -2.74 -1.30 4.42
CA ILE A 87 -2.79 -1.19 2.96
C ILE A 87 -1.40 -1.32 2.35
N ILE A 88 -0.36 -0.80 3.01
CA ILE A 88 1.01 -0.72 2.48
C ILE A 88 2.03 -0.97 3.59
N ASP A 89 3.05 -1.74 3.27
CA ASP A 89 4.20 -2.03 4.12
C ASP A 89 5.49 -1.52 3.49
N MET A 90 6.40 -1.07 4.33
CA MET A 90 7.73 -0.61 3.95
C MET A 90 8.78 -1.40 4.71
N PHE A 91 9.73 -1.99 3.99
CA PHE A 91 10.79 -2.82 4.54
C PHE A 91 12.16 -2.23 4.22
N ASP A 92 13.08 -2.32 5.16
CA ASP A 92 14.50 -2.08 4.88
C ASP A 92 15.04 -3.27 4.06
N ALA A 93 15.64 -2.99 2.91
CA ALA A 93 16.13 -4.04 2.02
C ALA A 93 17.34 -4.80 2.58
N ALA A 94 18.17 -4.16 3.41
CA ALA A 94 19.37 -4.76 3.95
C ALA A 94 19.07 -5.74 5.10
N SER A 95 18.16 -5.38 6.00
CA SER A 95 17.79 -6.21 7.15
C SER A 95 16.54 -7.05 6.92
N GLY A 96 15.69 -6.67 5.97
CA GLY A 96 14.37 -7.28 5.77
C GLY A 96 13.35 -6.91 6.85
N ASN A 97 13.69 -5.98 7.73
CA ASN A 97 12.81 -5.56 8.82
C ASN A 97 11.72 -4.62 8.32
N LEU A 98 10.53 -4.75 8.91
CA LEU A 98 9.41 -3.85 8.67
C LEU A 98 9.70 -2.49 9.33
N VAL A 99 9.81 -1.44 8.51
CA VAL A 99 10.12 -0.07 8.94
C VAL A 99 8.84 0.72 9.19
N TYR A 100 7.84 0.56 8.32
CA TYR A 100 6.60 1.32 8.40
C TYR A 100 5.41 0.52 7.88
N GLU A 101 4.27 0.67 8.54
CA GLU A 101 2.98 0.12 8.14
C GLU A 101 1.98 1.26 7.97
N MET A 102 1.33 1.34 6.82
CA MET A 102 0.29 2.32 6.57
C MET A 102 -1.09 1.68 6.67
N SER A 103 -1.97 2.31 7.47
CA SER A 103 -3.40 2.03 7.47
C SER A 103 -4.18 3.29 7.12
N ASN A 104 -5.26 3.13 6.36
CA ASN A 104 -6.20 4.21 6.11
C ASN A 104 -7.63 3.71 6.40
N PRO A 105 -8.33 4.27 7.41
CA PRO A 105 -9.70 3.89 7.71
C PRO A 105 -10.68 4.12 6.55
N GLU A 106 -10.42 5.11 5.70
CA GLU A 106 -11.27 5.50 4.57
C GLU A 106 -11.09 4.56 3.36
N HIS A 107 -9.93 3.90 3.25
CA HIS A 107 -9.62 3.01 2.14
C HIS A 107 -9.40 1.58 2.63
N LYS A 108 -10.40 0.73 2.36
CA LYS A 108 -10.35 -0.71 2.68
C LYS A 108 -9.88 -1.59 1.52
N GLY A 109 -9.44 -0.97 0.41
CA GLY A 109 -8.96 -1.70 -0.75
C GLY A 109 -7.51 -2.15 -0.59
N ILE A 110 -7.11 -3.12 -1.41
CA ILE A 110 -5.72 -3.59 -1.49
C ILE A 110 -4.94 -2.64 -2.39
N ALA A 111 -3.84 -2.10 -1.88
CA ALA A 111 -2.89 -1.35 -2.70
C ALA A 111 -2.10 -2.35 -3.56
N VAL A 112 -2.28 -2.30 -4.88
CA VAL A 112 -1.62 -3.25 -5.80
C VAL A 112 -0.32 -2.70 -6.36
N LEU A 113 -0.26 -1.40 -6.58
CA LEU A 113 0.88 -0.70 -7.17
C LEU A 113 1.19 0.51 -6.31
N ASN A 114 2.42 0.61 -5.81
CA ASN A 114 2.88 1.73 -4.99
C ASN A 114 4.14 2.31 -5.63
N LYS A 115 4.16 3.62 -5.85
CA LYS A 115 5.32 4.27 -6.46
C LYS A 115 5.52 5.66 -5.89
N PHE A 116 6.73 5.93 -5.44
CA PHE A 116 7.14 7.27 -5.02
C PHE A 116 7.37 8.18 -6.23
N ASN A 117 7.19 9.47 -6.02
CA ASN A 117 7.74 10.47 -6.92
C ASN A 117 9.28 10.48 -6.83
N SER A 118 9.96 11.17 -7.74
CA SER A 118 11.43 11.19 -7.78
C SER A 118 12.08 11.83 -6.55
N THR A 119 11.35 12.68 -5.83
CA THR A 119 11.81 13.35 -4.61
C THR A 119 11.62 12.50 -3.34
N GLY A 120 10.83 11.42 -3.39
CA GLY A 120 10.59 10.52 -2.27
C GLY A 120 9.61 11.05 -1.21
N ASP A 121 9.09 12.26 -1.35
CA ASP A 121 8.20 12.90 -0.38
C ASP A 121 6.71 12.59 -0.61
N MET A 122 6.36 11.99 -1.75
CA MET A 122 4.97 11.63 -2.07
C MET A 122 4.91 10.25 -2.72
N MET A 123 3.82 9.54 -2.48
CA MET A 123 3.57 8.23 -3.08
C MET A 123 2.21 8.18 -3.76
N ALA A 124 2.17 7.64 -4.97
CA ALA A 124 0.95 7.27 -5.66
C ALA A 124 0.69 5.77 -5.45
N SER A 125 -0.54 5.43 -5.06
CA SER A 125 -0.98 4.07 -4.84
C SER A 125 -2.22 3.75 -5.66
N GLY A 126 -2.19 2.65 -6.40
CA GLY A 126 -3.37 2.08 -7.06
C GLY A 126 -4.12 1.17 -6.10
N ILE A 127 -5.32 1.58 -5.69
CA ILE A 127 -6.17 0.85 -4.73
C ILE A 127 -7.49 0.52 -5.42
N GLY A 128 -7.63 -0.72 -5.90
CA GLY A 128 -8.79 -1.15 -6.69
C GLY A 128 -8.97 -0.29 -7.95
N TYR A 129 -10.10 0.43 -8.05
CA TYR A 129 -10.39 1.37 -9.15
C TYR A 129 -10.03 2.83 -8.83
N SER A 130 -9.37 3.08 -7.70
CA SER A 130 -9.00 4.42 -7.24
C SER A 130 -7.48 4.60 -7.25
N ILE A 131 -7.03 5.85 -7.43
CA ILE A 131 -5.65 6.25 -7.23
C ILE A 131 -5.62 7.13 -5.97
N ALA A 132 -4.82 6.72 -4.99
CA ALA A 132 -4.57 7.48 -3.78
C ALA A 132 -3.21 8.18 -3.88
N ILE A 133 -3.17 9.47 -3.55
CA ILE A 133 -1.93 10.23 -3.40
C ILE A 133 -1.68 10.41 -1.91
N MET A 134 -0.58 9.84 -1.44
CA MET A 134 -0.18 9.83 -0.04
C MET A 134 0.91 10.89 0.14
N LYS A 135 0.67 11.79 1.08
CA LYS A 135 1.62 12.81 1.51
C LYS A 135 1.88 12.62 3.00
N PRO A 136 3.10 12.90 3.48
CA PRO A 136 3.35 12.99 4.90
C PRO A 136 2.42 14.04 5.51
N SER A 137 1.71 13.66 6.56
CA SER A 137 0.96 14.63 7.36
C SER A 137 1.98 15.51 8.08
N PRO A 138 1.91 16.85 8.01
CA PRO A 138 2.71 17.68 8.88
C PRO A 138 2.33 17.30 10.31
N MET A 139 3.28 16.72 11.05
CA MET A 139 3.03 16.35 12.44
C MET A 139 2.67 17.64 13.20
N LEU A 140 1.41 17.75 13.62
CA LEU A 140 1.08 18.57 14.76
C LEU A 140 1.83 17.96 15.94
N ASN A 141 2.79 18.68 16.51
CA ASN A 141 3.44 18.34 17.77
C ASN A 141 2.38 18.07 18.84
N SER A 142 1.99 16.80 19.05
CA SER A 142 0.96 16.44 20.01
C SER A 142 1.57 16.17 21.37
N ASN A 143 1.92 17.24 22.08
CA ASN A 143 1.54 17.31 23.49
C ASN A 143 0.08 17.77 23.53
N SER A 144 -0.86 16.84 23.35
CA SER A 144 -2.21 16.96 23.92
C SER A 144 -3.04 15.71 23.63
N HIS A 145 -3.24 14.92 24.67
CA HIS A 145 -4.53 14.30 24.92
C HIS A 145 -5.62 15.39 24.81
N PHE A 146 -6.43 15.39 23.75
CA PHE A 146 -7.73 16.03 23.81
C PHE A 146 -8.75 15.28 22.96
N SER A 147 -9.60 14.53 23.66
CA SER A 147 -10.86 14.01 23.16
C SER A 147 -11.68 15.14 22.53
N GLN A 148 -11.99 15.04 21.24
CA GLN A 148 -13.03 15.88 20.64
C GLN A 148 -14.22 15.03 20.21
N ASN A 149 -15.10 14.81 21.19
CA ASN A 149 -16.54 14.74 20.96
C ASN A 149 -17.01 15.99 20.21
N LYS A 150 -17.26 15.92 18.90
CA LYS A 150 -17.99 16.97 18.18
C LYS A 150 -19.49 16.70 18.24
N LYS A 151 -20.13 17.23 19.28
CA LYS A 151 -21.58 17.45 19.31
C LYS A 151 -21.96 18.52 18.27
N ARG A 152 -22.60 18.06 17.19
CA ARG A 152 -23.65 18.69 16.37
C ARG A 152 -24.00 20.16 16.68
N LEU A 153 -23.69 21.06 15.73
CA LEU A 153 -24.37 22.35 15.61
C LEU A 153 -25.51 22.22 14.59
N LYS A 154 -26.76 22.34 15.06
CA LYS A 154 -27.95 22.39 14.20
C LYS A 154 -28.01 23.76 13.53
N ARG A 155 -28.02 23.82 12.19
CA ARG A 155 -28.57 24.97 11.44
C ARG A 155 -29.98 24.59 11.01
N THR A 156 -30.95 25.27 11.60
CA THR A 156 -32.37 25.19 11.25
C THR A 156 -32.69 26.15 10.11
N SER A 157 -33.60 25.68 9.26
CA SER A 157 -34.46 26.38 8.29
C SER A 157 -33.80 27.13 7.12
N ASP A 158 -33.90 26.54 5.93
CA ASP A 158 -34.81 27.13 4.94
C ASP A 158 -35.58 26.02 4.20
N LYS A 159 -36.91 26.20 4.13
CA LYS A 159 -37.86 25.25 3.54
C LYS A 159 -37.95 25.52 2.03
N SER A 160 -37.74 24.50 1.21
CA SER A 160 -38.38 24.39 -0.10
C SER A 160 -38.88 22.96 -0.32
N ILE A 161 -40.03 22.88 -0.99
CA ILE A 161 -41.07 21.85 -0.92
C ILE A 161 -40.71 20.64 -1.81
N PRO A 162 -41.08 19.39 -1.42
CA PRO A 162 -40.84 18.22 -2.26
C PRO A 162 -41.79 18.20 -3.46
N CYS A 163 -41.25 17.95 -4.67
CA CYS A 163 -42.04 17.79 -5.89
C CYS A 163 -42.72 16.40 -5.87
N ALA A 164 -44.05 16.38 -5.86
CA ALA A 164 -44.85 15.16 -5.95
C ALA A 164 -44.96 14.66 -7.41
N PRO A 165 -45.08 13.34 -7.65
CA PRO A 165 -45.21 12.78 -9.00
C PRO A 165 -46.56 13.08 -9.65
N ARG A 166 -46.53 13.27 -10.97
CA ARG A 166 -47.65 13.65 -11.83
C ARG A 166 -48.65 12.48 -12.03
N PRO A 167 -49.98 12.70 -11.94
CA PRO A 167 -50.96 11.63 -12.16
C PRO A 167 -51.07 11.23 -13.64
N LYS A 168 -51.24 9.91 -13.88
CA LYS A 168 -51.59 9.34 -15.19
C LYS A 168 -53.10 9.53 -15.42
N ASN A 169 -53.48 10.24 -16.47
CA ASN A 169 -54.88 10.30 -16.90
C ASN A 169 -55.23 9.07 -17.72
N ALA A 170 -56.35 8.44 -17.34
CA ALA A 170 -57.03 7.40 -18.08
C ALA A 170 -57.78 8.00 -19.29
N LYS A 171 -57.79 7.25 -20.39
CA LYS A 171 -58.86 7.19 -21.39
C LYS A 171 -59.04 5.73 -21.77
#